data_AF-A0A7S1AZB1-F1
#
_entry.id   AF-A0A7S1AZB1-F1
#
_cell.length_a   1.000
_cell.length_b   1.000
_cell.length_c   1.000
_cell.angle_alpha   90.00
_cell.angle_beta   90.00
_cell.angle_gamma   90.00
#
_symmetry.space_group_name_H-M   'P 1'
#
loop_
_entity.id
_entity.type
_entity.pdbx_description
1 polymer ?
#
loop_
_entity_poly.entity_id
_entity_poly.type
_entity_poly.pdbx_seq_one_letter_code
_entity_poly.pdbx_strand_id
1 'polypeptide(L)'
;MPVERLPERDGDLPVLITDETIHFTLPQTKLYIDNHLEGQGIFHVTTKRAIWLSSDASTVGYAIDYPFITVHAILRDKSSFPEQCLYCQLRTEDLVDEDGEEEEAPLPELHFAPADPSRLQELFVAFSQMSALNPDPADEQADESSSGSDGSDIGEPCRVWVADDNDAAMEDVEDDDEML
;
A
#
# COMPACT_ATOMS: atom_id res chain seq x y z
N MET A 1 2.14 12.33 18.07
CA MET A 1 2.42 11.03 17.42
C MET A 1 1.18 10.63 16.63
N PRO A 2 1.31 10.30 15.33
CA PRO A 2 0.19 9.98 14.43
C PRO A 2 -0.54 8.67 14.77
N VAL A 3 -0.11 7.98 15.83
CA VAL A 3 -0.74 6.77 16.36
C VAL A 3 -1.50 7.14 17.62
N GLU A 4 -2.82 7.01 17.60
CA GLU A 4 -3.68 7.20 18.77
C GLU A 4 -3.74 5.91 19.59
N ARG A 5 -3.63 6.03 20.92
CA ARG A 5 -3.81 4.87 21.81
C ARG A 5 -5.30 4.64 22.04
N LEU A 6 -5.82 3.49 21.62
CA LEU A 6 -7.21 3.08 21.88
C LEU A 6 -7.26 2.07 23.04
N PRO A 7 -7.56 2.52 24.28
CA PRO A 7 -7.85 1.63 25.38
C PRO A 7 -9.27 1.04 25.30
N GLU A 8 -10.20 1.74 24.64
CA GLU A 8 -11.61 1.34 24.50
C GLU A 8 -11.77 0.25 23.43
N ARG A 9 -12.21 -0.93 23.87
CA ARG A 9 -12.45 -2.11 23.04
C ARG A 9 -13.70 -2.85 23.51
N ASP A 10 -14.47 -3.42 22.57
CA ASP A 10 -15.56 -4.35 22.86
C ASP A 10 -15.02 -5.79 22.78
N GLY A 11 -14.30 -6.19 23.82
CA GLY A 11 -13.59 -7.47 23.87
C GLY A 11 -12.44 -7.53 22.87
N ASP A 12 -12.66 -8.26 21.77
CA ASP A 12 -11.68 -8.50 20.69
C ASP A 12 -11.87 -7.56 19.49
N LEU A 13 -12.93 -6.75 19.51
CA LEU A 13 -13.26 -5.81 18.44
C LEU A 13 -12.99 -4.37 18.88
N PRO A 14 -12.53 -3.51 17.96
CA PRO A 14 -12.34 -2.09 18.26
C PRO A 14 -13.69 -1.38 18.39
N VAL A 15 -13.74 -0.34 19.21
CA VAL A 15 -14.90 0.57 19.26
C VAL A 15 -14.89 1.45 18.03
N LEU A 16 -15.87 1.25 17.15
CA LEU A 16 -16.03 2.00 15.91
C LEU A 16 -16.73 3.34 16.18
N ILE A 17 -16.30 4.39 15.50
CA ILE A 17 -17.01 5.67 15.48
C ILE A 17 -18.21 5.63 14.53
N THR A 18 -19.02 6.67 14.57
CA THR A 18 -20.15 6.85 13.64
C THR A 18 -19.66 6.84 12.19
N ASP A 19 -20.28 6.02 11.34
CA ASP A 19 -19.91 5.82 9.92
C ASP A 19 -18.59 5.04 9.69
N GLU A 20 -18.09 4.35 10.71
CA GLU A 20 -16.93 3.46 10.59
C GLU A 20 -17.38 2.00 10.53
N THR A 21 -16.83 1.24 9.57
CA THR A 21 -17.10 -0.21 9.44
C THR A 21 -15.80 -0.99 9.23
N ILE A 22 -15.72 -2.19 9.79
CA ILE A 22 -14.57 -3.08 9.63
C ILE A 22 -14.66 -3.74 8.25
N HIS A 23 -13.67 -3.50 7.40
CA HIS A 23 -13.58 -4.09 6.07
C HIS A 23 -12.78 -5.40 6.09
N PHE A 24 -11.72 -5.45 6.88
CA PHE A 24 -10.87 -6.63 6.98
C PHE A 24 -10.31 -6.79 8.40
N THR A 25 -10.19 -8.04 8.86
CA THR A 25 -9.61 -8.35 10.17
C THR A 25 -8.58 -9.46 10.03
N LEU A 26 -7.43 -9.25 10.65
CA LEU A 26 -6.30 -10.17 10.64
C LEU A 26 -5.88 -10.50 12.08
N PRO A 27 -6.14 -11.73 12.56
CA PRO A 27 -5.73 -12.15 13.88
C PRO A 27 -4.25 -12.55 13.92
N GLN A 28 -3.70 -12.62 15.15
CA GLN A 28 -2.33 -13.06 15.41
C GLN A 28 -1.25 -12.24 14.68
N THR A 29 -1.50 -10.94 14.51
CA THR A 29 -0.59 -9.98 13.89
C THR A 29 0.31 -9.35 14.94
N LYS A 30 1.62 -9.54 14.79
CA LYS A 30 2.62 -8.83 15.57
C LYS A 30 2.77 -7.41 15.03
N LEU A 31 2.83 -6.44 15.94
CA LEU A 31 3.11 -5.05 15.59
C LEU A 31 4.54 -4.71 16.03
N TYR A 32 5.30 -4.14 15.10
CA TYR A 32 6.59 -3.51 15.37
C TYR A 32 6.47 -2.02 15.10
N ILE A 33 6.86 -1.19 16.07
CA ILE A 33 6.94 0.27 15.96
C ILE A 33 8.42 0.64 16.03
N ASP A 34 8.96 1.33 15.02
CA ASP A 34 10.39 1.72 14.99
C ASP A 34 11.32 0.52 15.24
N ASN A 35 10.99 -0.63 14.62
CA ASN A 35 11.68 -1.91 14.78
C ASN A 35 11.63 -2.51 16.22
N HIS A 36 10.80 -1.97 17.11
CA HIS A 36 10.51 -2.48 18.44
C HIS A 36 9.23 -3.33 18.43
N LEU A 37 9.30 -4.57 18.93
CA LEU A 37 8.12 -5.44 19.04
C LEU A 37 7.23 -4.99 20.19
N GLU A 38 6.06 -4.45 19.87
CA GLU A 38 5.03 -4.08 20.86
C GLU A 38 4.29 -5.32 21.40
N GLY A 39 4.10 -6.32 20.54
CA GLY A 39 3.45 -7.58 20.92
C GLY A 39 2.65 -8.21 19.79
N GLN A 40 1.86 -9.22 20.12
CA GLN A 40 0.95 -9.89 19.21
C GLN A 40 -0.50 -9.48 19.49
N GLY A 41 -1.28 -9.32 18.43
CA GLY A 41 -2.61 -8.76 18.49
C GLY A 41 -3.45 -9.07 17.26
N ILE A 42 -4.49 -8.28 17.09
CA ILE A 42 -5.43 -8.37 15.98
C ILE A 42 -5.45 -7.03 15.29
N PHE A 43 -5.29 -7.07 13.98
CA PHE A 43 -5.29 -5.91 13.12
C PHE A 43 -6.61 -5.80 12.37
N HIS A 44 -7.27 -4.66 12.49
CA HIS A 44 -8.54 -4.34 11.88
C HIS A 44 -8.35 -3.17 10.91
N VAL A 45 -8.71 -3.41 9.67
CA VAL A 45 -8.78 -2.39 8.62
C VAL A 45 -10.22 -1.91 8.57
N THR A 46 -10.45 -0.64 8.91
CA THR A 46 -11.77 -0.03 8.85
C THR A 46 -11.87 0.93 7.68
N THR A 47 -13.06 1.45 7.40
CA THR A 47 -13.29 2.46 6.36
C THR A 47 -12.66 3.81 6.64
N LYS A 48 -12.28 4.13 7.89
CA LYS A 48 -11.73 5.45 8.28
C LYS A 48 -10.29 5.39 8.78
N ARG A 49 -9.90 4.29 9.41
CA ARG A 49 -8.59 4.13 10.06
C ARG A 49 -8.20 2.65 10.22
N ALA A 50 -6.92 2.41 10.43
CA ALA A 50 -6.39 1.09 10.74
C ALA A 50 -6.20 0.97 12.26
N ILE A 51 -6.70 -0.11 12.86
CA ILE A 51 -6.68 -0.32 14.31
C ILE A 51 -6.00 -1.64 14.64
N TRP A 52 -5.00 -1.63 15.51
CA TRP A 52 -4.37 -2.81 16.06
C TRP A 52 -4.67 -2.93 17.55
N LEU A 53 -5.10 -4.10 18.00
CA LEU A 53 -5.39 -4.39 19.40
C LEU A 53 -4.47 -5.50 19.89
N SER A 54 -3.73 -5.28 20.99
CA SER A 54 -2.92 -6.32 21.59
C SER A 54 -3.79 -7.42 22.21
N SER A 55 -3.43 -8.67 21.96
CA SER A 55 -4.05 -9.86 22.56
C SER A 55 -3.46 -10.16 23.94
N ASP A 56 -2.15 -9.92 24.12
CA ASP A 56 -1.45 -10.15 25.40
C ASP A 56 -1.73 -9.03 26.42
N ALA A 57 -1.73 -7.77 25.96
CA ALA A 57 -1.94 -6.62 26.81
C ALA A 57 -3.28 -5.95 26.48
N SER A 58 -4.34 -6.35 27.18
CA SER A 58 -5.71 -5.86 26.93
C SER A 58 -5.92 -4.35 27.16
N THR A 59 -4.88 -3.61 27.53
CA THR A 59 -4.87 -2.15 27.70
C THR A 59 -4.13 -1.41 26.58
N VAL A 60 -3.49 -2.16 25.66
CA VAL A 60 -2.69 -1.61 24.56
C VAL A 60 -3.43 -1.82 23.24
N GLY A 61 -3.76 -0.72 22.59
CA GLY A 61 -4.35 -0.67 21.27
C GLY A 61 -3.89 0.61 20.58
N TYR A 62 -3.73 0.53 19.26
CA TYR A 62 -3.20 1.59 18.42
C TYR A 62 -4.14 1.83 17.24
N ALA A 63 -4.48 3.07 16.95
CA ALA A 63 -5.24 3.48 15.78
C ALA A 63 -4.44 4.48 14.95
N ILE A 64 -4.51 4.32 13.64
CA ILE A 64 -3.78 5.11 12.65
C ILE A 64 -4.76 5.52 11.55
N ASP A 65 -4.96 6.81 11.36
CA ASP A 65 -5.78 7.32 10.26
C ASP A 65 -5.02 7.23 8.92
N TYR A 66 -5.75 6.94 7.84
CA TYR A 66 -5.18 6.83 6.50
C TYR A 66 -4.41 8.07 6.01
N PRO A 67 -4.84 9.31 6.28
CA PRO A 67 -4.09 10.50 5.87
C PRO A 67 -2.67 10.57 6.44
N PHE A 68 -2.42 9.95 7.59
CA PHE A 68 -1.07 9.88 8.17
C PHE A 68 -0.21 8.80 7.54
N ILE A 69 -0.77 7.86 6.76
CA ILE A 69 0.00 6.77 6.15
C ILE A 69 0.50 7.22 4.78
N THR A 70 1.80 7.52 4.70
CA THR A 70 2.45 7.98 3.46
C THR A 70 2.68 6.82 2.49
N VAL A 71 3.17 5.68 3.01
CA VAL A 71 3.54 4.53 2.20
C VAL A 71 3.07 3.26 2.90
N HIS A 72 2.54 2.31 2.12
CA HIS A 72 2.27 0.95 2.57
C HIS A 72 2.81 -0.06 1.55
N ALA A 73 3.51 -1.10 2.01
CA ALA A 73 4.12 -2.11 1.16
C ALA A 73 4.16 -3.48 1.84
N ILE A 74 4.14 -4.56 1.06
CA ILE A 74 4.33 -5.91 1.59
C ILE A 74 5.81 -6.27 1.53
N LEU A 75 6.43 -6.50 2.68
CA LEU A 75 7.75 -7.10 2.78
C LEU A 75 7.58 -8.61 2.80
N ARG A 76 8.05 -9.26 1.73
CA ARG A 76 8.08 -10.73 1.61
C ARG A 76 9.49 -11.29 1.70
N ASP A 77 10.48 -10.44 1.59
CA ASP A 77 11.87 -10.84 1.48
C ASP A 77 12.47 -11.12 2.86
N LYS A 78 12.93 -12.37 3.05
CA LYS A 78 13.53 -12.83 4.30
C LYS A 78 14.89 -12.19 4.59
N SER A 79 15.51 -11.55 3.59
CA SER A 79 16.74 -10.79 3.76
C SER A 79 16.48 -9.41 4.38
N SER A 80 15.32 -8.82 4.11
CA SER A 80 14.93 -7.51 4.66
C SER A 80 14.28 -7.63 6.03
N PHE A 81 13.43 -8.65 6.24
CA PHE A 81 12.81 -8.90 7.54
C PHE A 81 12.62 -10.42 7.74
N PRO A 82 12.84 -10.97 8.94
CA PRO A 82 12.76 -12.42 9.16
C PRO A 82 11.38 -13.02 8.87
N GLU A 83 10.31 -12.21 8.92
CA GLU A 83 8.92 -12.61 8.69
C GLU A 83 8.30 -11.78 7.55
N GLN A 84 7.26 -12.31 6.90
CA GLN A 84 6.52 -11.51 5.90
C GLN A 84 5.61 -10.55 6.65
N CYS A 85 5.68 -9.26 6.32
CA CYS A 85 4.94 -8.22 7.04
C CYS A 85 4.43 -7.12 6.10
N LEU A 86 3.43 -6.38 6.55
CA LEU A 86 2.99 -5.14 5.92
C LEU A 86 3.77 -3.99 6.58
N TYR A 87 4.62 -3.33 5.80
CA TYR A 87 5.29 -2.09 6.18
C TYR A 87 4.38 -0.91 5.92
N CYS A 88 4.30 0.01 6.87
CA CYS A 88 3.62 1.29 6.75
C CYS A 88 4.52 2.40 7.30
N GLN A 89 4.75 3.44 6.52
CA GLN A 89 5.48 4.63 6.93
C GLN A 89 4.50 5.75 7.23
N LEU A 90 4.58 6.35 8.41
CA LEU A 90 3.70 7.43 8.81
C LEU A 90 4.34 8.81 8.60
N ARG A 91 3.54 9.78 8.17
CA ARG A 91 3.92 11.20 8.13
C ARG A 91 3.81 11.80 9.52
N THR A 92 4.77 12.64 9.88
CA THR A 92 4.66 13.54 11.03
C THR A 92 4.79 14.98 10.52
N GLU A 93 3.84 15.83 10.90
CA GLU A 93 3.78 17.23 10.46
C GLU A 93 4.73 18.15 11.25
N ASP A 94 5.19 17.72 12.43
CA ASP A 94 6.00 18.52 13.36
C ASP A 94 7.53 18.52 13.13
N LEU A 95 8.08 17.86 12.09
CA LEU A 95 9.54 17.73 11.92
C LEU A 95 10.12 18.55 10.75
N VAL A 96 9.47 19.63 10.34
CA VAL A 96 10.10 20.65 9.49
C VAL A 96 10.89 21.63 10.37
N ASP A 97 11.98 21.18 10.99
CA ASP A 97 12.96 22.10 11.55
C ASP A 97 13.57 22.93 10.41
N GLU A 98 13.55 24.26 10.56
CA GLU A 98 13.97 25.27 9.55
C GLU A 98 15.48 25.28 9.26
N ASP A 99 16.25 24.26 9.66
CA ASP A 99 17.68 24.15 9.42
C ASP A 99 17.94 23.06 8.37
N GLY A 100 18.32 23.50 7.17
CA GLY A 100 18.53 22.67 5.98
C GLY A 100 19.72 21.72 6.08
N GLU A 101 19.63 20.73 6.95
CA GLU A 101 20.37 19.47 6.89
C GLU A 101 19.34 18.37 6.59
N GLU A 102 19.47 17.70 5.44
CA GLU A 102 18.67 16.54 5.04
C GLU A 102 19.01 15.31 5.92
N GLU A 103 19.08 15.48 7.25
CA GLU A 103 19.05 14.34 8.16
C GLU A 103 17.62 13.79 8.11
N GLU A 104 17.48 12.55 7.65
CA GLU A 104 16.25 11.77 7.65
C GLU A 104 15.58 11.85 9.03
N ALA A 105 14.69 12.83 9.22
CA ALA A 105 13.91 12.95 10.43
C ALA A 105 13.18 11.63 10.64
N PRO A 106 13.21 11.03 11.85
CA PRO A 106 12.67 9.69 12.08
C PRO A 106 11.16 9.71 11.85
N LEU A 107 10.74 9.29 10.66
CA LEU A 107 9.35 9.04 10.32
C LEU A 107 8.94 7.74 11.01
N PRO A 108 7.86 7.71 11.80
CA PRO A 108 7.50 6.50 12.52
C PRO A 108 7.14 5.37 11.54
N GLU A 109 7.82 4.24 11.69
CA GLU A 109 7.65 3.05 10.85
C GLU A 109 6.89 1.96 11.59
N LEU A 110 5.86 1.41 10.94
CA LEU A 110 5.05 0.32 11.46
C LEU A 110 5.25 -0.93 10.60
N HIS A 111 5.49 -2.07 11.24
CA HIS A 111 5.49 -3.36 10.57
C HIS A 111 4.44 -4.29 11.21
N PHE A 112 3.49 -4.75 10.40
CA PHE A 112 2.47 -5.71 10.80
C PHE A 112 2.82 -7.09 10.26
N ALA A 113 3.32 -7.97 11.12
CA ALA A 113 3.70 -9.34 10.76
C ALA A 113 2.62 -10.34 11.21
N PRO A 114 1.70 -10.77 10.32
CA PRO A 114 0.74 -11.81 10.64
C PRO A 114 1.40 -13.18 10.74
N ALA A 115 0.84 -14.04 11.59
CA ALA A 115 1.21 -15.45 11.64
C ALA A 115 0.91 -16.18 10.31
N ASP A 116 -0.14 -15.76 9.59
CA ASP A 116 -0.49 -16.30 8.27
C ASP A 116 -0.15 -15.30 7.16
N PRO A 117 0.91 -15.55 6.36
CA PRO A 117 1.31 -14.64 5.29
C PRO A 117 0.41 -14.69 4.06
N SER A 118 -0.44 -15.71 3.91
CA SER A 118 -1.35 -15.83 2.76
C SER A 118 -2.35 -14.67 2.73
N ARG A 119 -2.72 -14.19 3.91
CA ARG A 119 -3.67 -13.09 4.11
C ARG A 119 -3.06 -11.70 3.96
N LEU A 120 -1.73 -11.58 3.84
CA LEU A 120 -1.06 -10.28 3.64
C LEU A 120 -1.48 -9.62 2.33
N GLN A 121 -1.68 -10.41 1.27
CA GLN A 121 -2.09 -9.87 -0.02
C GLN A 121 -3.50 -9.28 0.06
N GLU A 122 -4.43 -9.99 0.71
CA GLU A 122 -5.79 -9.49 0.94
C GLU A 122 -5.79 -8.26 1.83
N LEU A 123 -4.96 -8.27 2.89
CA LEU A 123 -4.77 -7.13 3.78
C LEU A 123 -4.31 -5.90 3.01
N PHE A 124 -3.29 -6.04 2.16
CA PHE A 124 -2.77 -4.94 1.35
C PHE A 124 -3.82 -4.38 0.40
N VAL A 125 -4.57 -5.25 -0.28
CA VAL A 125 -5.64 -4.81 -1.20
C VAL A 125 -6.72 -4.06 -0.44
N ALA A 126 -7.20 -4.58 0.69
CA ALA A 126 -8.17 -3.90 1.53
C ALA A 126 -7.61 -2.56 2.04
N PHE A 127 -6.38 -2.55 2.54
CA PHE A 127 -5.75 -1.34 3.06
C PHE A 127 -5.59 -0.25 1.98
N SER A 128 -5.16 -0.65 0.77
CA SER A 128 -5.03 0.25 -0.38
C SER A 128 -6.38 0.84 -0.81
N GLN A 129 -7.43 0.03 -0.83
CA GLN A 129 -8.80 0.50 -1.11
C GLN A 129 -9.26 1.53 -0.09
N MET A 130 -9.04 1.29 1.20
CA MET A 130 -9.44 2.21 2.27
C MET A 130 -8.61 3.49 2.27
N SER A 131 -7.31 3.41 1.97
CA SER A 131 -6.46 4.59 1.78
C SER A 131 -6.95 5.46 0.63
N ALA A 132 -7.35 4.87 -0.50
CA ALA A 132 -7.92 5.59 -1.64
C ALA A 132 -9.28 6.25 -1.35
N LEU A 133 -10.04 5.76 -0.36
CA LEU A 133 -11.31 6.34 0.08
C LEU A 133 -11.15 7.49 1.08
N ASN A 134 -9.96 7.68 1.63
CA ASN A 134 -9.65 8.74 2.59
C ASN A 134 -8.47 9.59 2.09
N PRO A 135 -8.61 10.27 0.93
CA PRO A 135 -7.62 11.25 0.49
C PRO A 135 -7.57 12.41 1.49
N ASP A 136 -6.40 13.02 1.61
CA ASP A 136 -6.23 14.18 2.51
C ASP A 136 -7.09 15.34 1.99
N PRO A 137 -7.88 16.03 2.85
CA PRO A 137 -8.70 17.15 2.43
C PRO A 137 -7.90 18.34 1.87
N ALA A 138 -6.58 18.42 2.15
CA ALA A 138 -5.70 19.41 1.52
C ALA A 138 -5.23 19.01 0.10
N ASP A 139 -5.43 17.75 -0.31
CA ASP A 139 -5.08 17.23 -1.64
C ASP A 139 -6.20 17.48 -2.68
N GLU A 140 -7.36 18.02 -2.25
CA GLU A 140 -8.53 18.33 -3.10
C GLU A 140 -8.29 19.45 -4.16
N GLN A 141 -7.05 19.89 -4.40
CA GLN A 141 -6.72 20.83 -5.48
C GLN A 141 -6.14 20.17 -6.74
N ALA A 142 -6.15 18.84 -6.85
CA ALA A 142 -5.64 18.16 -8.03
C ALA A 142 -6.53 17.00 -8.53
N ASP A 143 -7.82 17.26 -8.78
CA ASP A 143 -8.56 16.46 -9.78
C ASP A 143 -9.52 17.31 -10.62
N GLU A 144 -9.02 17.76 -11.77
CA GLU A 144 -9.86 17.96 -12.94
C GLU A 144 -9.21 17.32 -14.18
N SER A 145 -8.95 16.01 -14.13
CA SER A 145 -8.90 15.22 -15.37
C SER A 145 -9.02 13.71 -15.14
N SER A 146 -10.25 13.23 -14.94
CA SER A 146 -10.57 11.84 -15.27
C SER A 146 -11.84 11.74 -16.13
N SER A 147 -11.62 11.29 -17.37
CA SER A 147 -12.54 10.53 -18.21
C SER A 147 -13.74 11.25 -18.85
N GLY A 148 -13.52 11.76 -20.07
CA GLY A 148 -14.56 11.92 -21.09
C GLY A 148 -14.39 10.89 -22.19
N SER A 149 -15.07 9.75 -22.10
CA SER A 149 -15.30 8.87 -23.25
C SER A 149 -16.42 9.47 -24.11
N ASP A 150 -16.12 9.83 -25.36
CA ASP A 150 -17.06 9.69 -26.49
C ASP A 150 -16.35 9.77 -27.86
N GLY A 151 -16.39 8.65 -28.60
CA GLY A 151 -16.56 8.62 -30.06
C GLY A 151 -15.37 8.87 -31.02
N SER A 152 -14.59 7.83 -31.34
CA SER A 152 -14.29 7.53 -32.76
C SER A 152 -13.83 6.09 -32.96
N ASP A 153 -14.62 5.38 -33.76
CA ASP A 153 -14.38 4.09 -34.40
C ASP A 153 -13.07 4.09 -35.21
N ILE A 154 -12.10 3.25 -34.82
CA ILE A 154 -11.20 2.51 -35.72
C ILE A 154 -10.47 1.43 -34.93
N GLY A 155 -10.75 0.18 -35.27
CA GLY A 155 -10.16 -1.00 -34.62
C GLY A 155 -8.67 -1.18 -34.95
N GLU A 156 -7.86 -1.35 -33.90
CA GLU A 156 -6.54 -1.99 -33.99
C GLU A 156 -6.35 -2.91 -32.78
N PRO A 157 -5.98 -4.19 -32.96
CA PRO A 157 -5.75 -5.11 -31.86
C PRO A 157 -4.39 -4.89 -31.19
N CYS A 158 -4.37 -5.09 -29.88
CA CYS A 158 -3.19 -5.11 -29.01
C CYS A 158 -1.99 -5.79 -29.67
N ARG A 159 -0.90 -5.03 -29.87
CA ARG A 159 0.43 -5.57 -30.21
C ARG A 159 0.96 -6.41 -29.04
N VAL A 160 0.66 -7.70 -29.08
CA VAL A 160 1.48 -8.74 -28.45
C VAL A 160 2.86 -8.67 -29.11
N TRP A 161 3.89 -8.43 -28.30
CA TRP A 161 5.27 -8.57 -28.75
C TRP A 161 5.57 -10.07 -28.92
N VAL A 162 5.40 -10.56 -30.14
CA VAL A 162 5.96 -11.84 -30.55
C VAL A 162 7.38 -11.56 -31.02
N ALA A 163 8.37 -12.09 -30.31
CA ALA A 163 9.73 -12.17 -30.81
C ALA A 163 9.71 -13.13 -32.00
N ASP A 164 9.83 -12.60 -33.21
CA ASP A 164 9.96 -13.41 -34.42
C ASP A 164 11.40 -13.91 -34.52
N ASP A 165 11.57 -15.17 -34.12
CA ASP A 165 12.71 -16.01 -34.45
C ASP A 165 12.46 -16.55 -35.87
N ASN A 166 13.00 -15.88 -36.89
CA ASN A 166 13.52 -16.61 -38.05
C ASN A 166 14.50 -15.77 -38.88
N ASP A 167 15.76 -16.16 -38.72
CA ASP A 167 16.87 -16.01 -39.64
C ASP A 167 16.54 -16.53 -41.07
N ALA A 168 17.32 -16.07 -42.05
CA ALA A 168 17.45 -16.60 -43.42
C ALA A 168 16.37 -16.23 -44.46
N ALA A 169 16.73 -15.32 -45.37
CA ALA A 169 17.17 -15.70 -46.72
C ALA A 169 17.45 -14.43 -47.56
N MET A 170 18.73 -14.09 -47.68
CA MET A 170 19.22 -13.37 -48.86
C MET A 170 19.03 -14.33 -50.05
N GLU A 171 18.12 -14.00 -50.97
CA GLU A 171 18.08 -14.66 -52.27
C GLU A 171 18.18 -13.60 -53.36
N ASP A 172 19.27 -13.74 -54.12
CA ASP A 172 19.68 -12.98 -55.29
C ASP A 172 18.52 -12.60 -56.22
N VAL A 173 18.50 -11.34 -56.66
CA VAL A 173 17.89 -10.97 -57.94
C VAL A 173 19.02 -10.60 -58.89
N GLU A 174 19.51 -11.60 -59.62
CA GLU A 174 20.26 -11.38 -60.85
C GLU A 174 19.31 -11.07 -62.01
N ASP A 175 19.79 -10.18 -62.89
CA ASP A 175 19.51 -10.07 -64.33
C ASP A 175 18.18 -9.43 -64.81
N ASP A 176 18.29 -8.23 -65.40
CA ASP A 176 18.32 -8.05 -66.86
C ASP A 176 17.56 -6.79 -67.36
N ASP A 177 18.21 -6.14 -68.32
CA ASP A 177 17.66 -5.40 -69.46
C ASP A 177 17.14 -3.93 -69.37
N GLU A 178 17.93 -3.11 -70.08
CA GLU A 178 17.56 -2.07 -71.06
C GLU A 178 16.93 -0.70 -70.70
N MET A 179 17.73 0.32 -71.06
CA MET A 179 17.39 1.48 -71.90
C MET A 179 16.45 2.57 -71.37
N LEU A 180 17.03 3.72 -71.02
CA LEU A 180 17.07 4.88 -71.94
C LEU A 180 18.19 5.87 -71.59
#